data_AF-A0A7Y4IMZ2-F1
#
_entry.id   AF-A0A7Y4IMZ2-F1
#
_cell.length_a   1.000
_cell.length_b   1.000
_cell.length_c   1.000
_cell.angle_alpha   90.00
_cell.angle_beta   90.00
_cell.angle_gamma   90.00
#
_symmetry.space_group_name_H-M   'P 1'
#
loop_
_entity.id
_entity.type
_entity.pdbx_description
1 polymer ?
#
loop_
_entity_poly.entity_id
_entity_poly.type
_entity_poly.pdbx_seq_one_letter_code
_entity_poly.pdbx_strand_id
1 'polypeptide(L)'
;MKGAVIRLLLLMVLLAIISRAQVLRADSGTPVMLAAGALLLCGLFAGKVAKGLGLPRLTGYLLVGVAVGPYALGFIPNAGVKGLELVKGLAVSLIALVAGTELRLGLIRRVGARVALLCAAVCGVTFLVCFGATFAIKPFLPFLADMTVPQALAVSALLSTVVVSFSPTVTIAIVQETSARGAFTEFLMALVIIGDLLVMVAFALAAGLTKASFGGGLDVTELLGGVG
;
A
#
# COMPACT_ATOMS: atom_id res chain seq x y z
N MET A 1 -28.95 -7.37 -4.06
CA MET A 1 -29.10 -6.04 -3.41
C MET A 1 -29.37 -6.13 -1.91
N LYS A 2 -30.35 -6.90 -1.43
CA LYS A 2 -30.69 -7.03 0.02
C LYS A 2 -29.50 -7.38 0.92
N GLY A 3 -28.60 -8.27 0.48
CA GLY A 3 -27.41 -8.66 1.25
C GLY A 3 -26.32 -7.59 1.37
N ALA A 4 -26.20 -6.67 0.41
CA ALA A 4 -25.26 -5.54 0.51
C ALA A 4 -25.80 -4.47 1.46
N VAL A 5 -27.11 -4.20 1.40
CA VAL A 5 -27.82 -3.28 2.31
C VAL A 5 -27.72 -3.76 3.76
N ILE A 6 -27.89 -5.05 4.03
CA ILE A 6 -27.74 -5.63 5.38
C ILE A 6 -26.30 -5.47 5.91
N ARG A 7 -25.28 -5.67 5.06
CA ARG A 7 -23.88 -5.50 5.48
C ARG A 7 -23.52 -4.03 5.73
N LEU A 8 -24.09 -3.11 4.96
CA LEU A 8 -23.90 -1.67 5.13
C LEU A 8 -24.62 -1.18 6.39
N LEU A 9 -25.82 -1.70 6.68
CA LEU A 9 -26.53 -1.51 7.94
C LEU A 9 -25.72 -2.05 9.12
N LEU A 10 -25.16 -3.26 9.02
CA LEU A 10 -24.30 -3.83 10.06
C LEU A 10 -23.03 -2.99 10.29
N LEU A 11 -22.41 -2.47 9.23
CA LEU A 11 -21.24 -1.58 9.35
C LEU A 11 -21.62 -0.25 10.03
N MET A 12 -22.75 0.36 9.64
CA MET A 12 -23.28 1.58 10.24
C MET A 12 -23.65 1.37 11.72
N VAL A 13 -24.28 0.24 12.05
CA VAL A 13 -24.65 -0.13 13.42
C VAL A 13 -23.40 -0.42 14.25
N LEU A 14 -22.40 -1.13 13.70
CA LEU A 14 -21.13 -1.36 14.36
C LEU A 14 -20.42 -0.04 14.68
N LEU A 15 -20.31 0.86 13.69
CA LEU A 15 -19.73 2.20 13.87
C LEU A 15 -20.53 3.03 14.89
N ALA A 16 -21.86 2.96 14.88
CA ALA A 16 -22.72 3.65 15.83
C ALA A 16 -22.56 3.12 17.26
N ILE A 17 -22.54 1.80 17.46
CA ILE A 17 -22.31 1.15 18.77
C ILE A 17 -20.94 1.52 19.31
N ILE A 18 -19.92 1.44 18.45
CA ILE A 18 -18.54 1.78 18.80
C ILE A 18 -18.41 3.28 19.15
N SER A 19 -19.09 4.17 18.41
CA SER A 19 -19.12 5.61 18.72
C SER A 19 -19.83 5.93 20.04
N ARG A 20 -20.96 5.27 20.33
CA ARG A 20 -21.72 5.45 21.57
C ARG A 20 -20.99 4.87 22.79
N ALA A 21 -20.26 3.77 22.61
CA ALA A 21 -19.44 3.16 23.65
C ALA A 21 -18.22 4.02 24.04
N GLN A 22 -17.76 4.93 23.17
CA GLN A 22 -16.70 5.90 23.48
C GLN A 22 -17.24 7.18 24.13
N VAL A 23 -18.43 7.66 23.74
CA VAL A 23 -19.06 8.85 24.39
C VAL A 23 -19.39 8.58 25.86
N LEU A 24 -19.68 7.33 26.24
CA LEU A 24 -19.84 6.93 27.66
C LEU A 24 -18.51 6.80 28.42
N ARG A 25 -17.35 6.84 27.74
CA ARG A 25 -16.04 6.59 28.33
C ARG A 25 -15.27 7.90 28.45
N ALA A 26 -15.54 8.62 29.54
CA ALA A 26 -14.89 9.87 29.90
C ALA A 26 -13.46 9.71 30.47
N ASP A 27 -12.88 8.50 30.46
CA ASP A 27 -11.60 8.23 31.11
C ASP A 27 -10.47 7.94 30.14
N SER A 28 -9.43 8.75 30.24
CA SER A 28 -8.25 8.87 29.38
C SER A 28 -7.27 7.72 29.57
N GLY A 29 -7.63 6.53 29.11
CA GLY A 29 -6.70 5.41 28.96
C GLY A 29 -6.75 4.87 27.55
N THR A 30 -5.67 4.97 26.78
CA THR A 30 -5.52 4.43 25.42
C THR A 30 -5.51 2.90 25.44
N PRO A 31 -6.60 2.18 25.12
CA PRO A 31 -6.52 0.75 24.92
C PRO A 31 -6.21 0.58 23.43
N VAL A 32 -4.94 0.71 23.09
CA VAL A 32 -4.41 0.46 21.73
C VAL A 32 -4.98 -0.87 21.18
N MET A 33 -5.15 -1.89 22.04
CA MET A 33 -5.79 -3.17 21.68
C MET A 33 -7.27 -3.04 21.27
N LEU A 34 -8.06 -2.18 21.93
CA LEU A 34 -9.47 -1.98 21.59
C LEU A 34 -9.59 -1.20 20.27
N ALA A 35 -8.75 -0.18 20.09
CA ALA A 35 -8.67 0.57 18.84
C ALA A 35 -8.23 -0.32 17.67
N ALA A 36 -7.22 -1.17 17.87
CA ALA A 36 -6.76 -2.15 16.89
C ALA A 36 -7.84 -3.19 16.56
N GLY A 37 -8.51 -3.75 17.58
CA GLY A 37 -9.61 -4.70 17.38
C GLY A 37 -10.80 -4.08 16.65
N ALA A 38 -11.19 -2.85 17.01
CA ALA A 38 -12.23 -2.10 16.35
C ALA A 38 -11.86 -1.79 14.88
N LEU A 39 -10.62 -1.35 14.61
CA LEU A 39 -10.12 -1.14 13.26
C LEU A 39 -10.14 -2.40 12.42
N LEU A 40 -9.69 -3.54 12.96
CA LEU A 40 -9.69 -4.81 12.26
C LEU A 40 -11.11 -5.26 11.91
N LEU A 41 -12.06 -5.14 12.84
CA LEU A 41 -13.46 -5.47 12.61
C LEU A 41 -14.10 -4.54 11.58
N CYS A 42 -13.93 -3.22 11.75
CA CYS A 42 -14.44 -2.22 10.82
C CYS A 42 -13.86 -2.44 9.41
N GLY A 43 -12.56 -2.66 9.29
CA GLY A 43 -11.90 -3.00 8.03
C GLY A 43 -12.49 -4.25 7.39
N LEU A 44 -12.55 -5.37 8.12
CA LEU A 44 -13.11 -6.63 7.62
C LEU A 44 -14.55 -6.48 7.09
N PHE A 45 -15.40 -5.75 7.81
CA PHE A 45 -16.76 -5.46 7.35
C PHE A 45 -16.78 -4.52 6.15
N ALA A 46 -15.97 -3.47 6.15
CA ALA A 46 -15.86 -2.51 5.05
C ALA A 46 -15.48 -3.20 3.73
N GLY A 47 -14.53 -4.13 3.76
CA GLY A 47 -14.16 -4.91 2.58
C GLY A 47 -15.32 -5.78 2.06
N LYS A 48 -16.12 -6.38 2.96
CA LYS A 48 -17.30 -7.16 2.57
C LYS A 48 -18.42 -6.29 1.99
N VAL A 49 -18.56 -5.06 2.48
CA VAL A 49 -19.49 -4.06 1.93
C VAL A 49 -19.03 -3.61 0.55
N ALA A 50 -17.76 -3.20 0.39
CA ALA A 50 -17.19 -2.79 -0.88
C ALA A 50 -17.36 -3.88 -1.95
N LYS A 51 -17.04 -5.15 -1.62
CA LYS A 51 -17.27 -6.28 -2.53
C LYS A 51 -18.76 -6.44 -2.90
N GLY A 52 -19.68 -6.18 -1.98
CA GLY A 52 -21.12 -6.24 -2.22
C GLY A 52 -21.65 -5.12 -3.13
N LEU A 53 -20.91 -4.02 -3.24
CA LEU A 53 -21.19 -2.89 -4.14
C LEU A 53 -20.46 -3.02 -5.50
N GLY A 54 -19.73 -4.13 -5.73
CA GLY A 54 -18.94 -4.33 -6.94
C GLY A 54 -17.56 -3.66 -6.91
N LEU A 55 -17.12 -3.14 -5.75
CA LEU A 55 -15.83 -2.48 -5.59
C LEU A 55 -14.77 -3.45 -5.02
N PRO A 56 -13.47 -3.26 -5.34
CA PRO A 56 -12.39 -4.00 -4.70
C PRO A 56 -12.39 -3.80 -3.19
N ARG A 57 -12.15 -4.85 -2.40
CA ARG A 57 -12.16 -4.77 -0.92
C ARG A 57 -11.24 -3.70 -0.36
N LEU A 58 -10.10 -3.47 -1.02
CA LEU A 58 -9.11 -2.46 -0.65
C LEU A 58 -9.72 -1.07 -0.56
N THR A 59 -10.63 -0.71 -1.48
CA THR A 59 -11.33 0.58 -1.45
C THR A 59 -12.13 0.76 -0.15
N GLY A 60 -12.81 -0.30 0.31
CA GLY A 60 -13.55 -0.29 1.57
C GLY A 60 -12.63 -0.10 2.78
N TYR A 61 -11.47 -0.77 2.81
CA TYR A 61 -10.49 -0.61 3.88
C TYR A 61 -9.97 0.83 3.96
N LEU A 62 -9.65 1.44 2.81
CA LEU A 62 -9.17 2.83 2.74
C LEU A 62 -10.25 3.82 3.20
N LEU A 63 -11.47 3.69 2.68
CA LEU A 63 -12.58 4.59 3.03
C LEU A 63 -12.88 4.57 4.53
N VAL A 64 -12.94 3.38 5.14
CA VAL A 64 -13.18 3.27 6.58
C VAL A 64 -11.96 3.72 7.38
N GLY A 65 -10.73 3.48 6.91
CA GLY A 65 -9.53 4.02 7.53
C GLY A 65 -9.51 5.55 7.57
N VAL A 66 -9.89 6.21 6.47
CA VAL A 66 -10.02 7.68 6.42
C VAL A 66 -11.14 8.15 7.33
N ALA A 67 -12.31 7.50 7.29
CA ALA A 67 -13.46 7.86 8.10
C ALA A 67 -13.17 7.74 9.61
N VAL A 68 -12.58 6.63 10.05
CA VAL A 68 -12.30 6.31 11.46
C VAL A 68 -11.01 7.00 11.94
N GLY A 69 -10.12 7.37 11.03
CA GLY A 69 -8.86 8.04 11.34
C GLY A 69 -9.02 9.44 11.94
N PRO A 70 -7.89 10.07 12.34
CA PRO A 70 -7.88 11.37 13.00
C PRO A 70 -8.38 12.52 12.12
N TYR A 71 -8.42 12.33 10.79
CA TYR A 71 -8.72 13.39 9.83
C TYR A 71 -10.21 13.52 9.45
N ALA A 72 -11.08 12.59 9.86
CA ALA A 72 -12.52 12.66 9.58
C ALA A 72 -13.36 12.57 10.87
N LEU A 73 -13.71 11.37 11.34
CA LEU A 73 -14.51 11.20 12.56
C LEU A 73 -13.68 11.31 13.85
N GLY A 74 -12.35 11.29 13.75
CA GLY A 74 -11.46 11.42 14.90
C GLY A 74 -11.54 10.23 15.87
N PHE A 75 -12.08 9.09 15.43
CA PHE A 75 -12.31 7.93 16.30
C PHE A 75 -11.01 7.37 16.88
N ILE A 76 -9.90 7.50 16.13
CA ILE A 76 -8.56 7.19 16.63
C ILE A 76 -7.72 8.47 16.60
N PRO A 77 -7.39 9.04 17.77
CA PRO A 77 -6.54 10.21 17.84
C PRO A 77 -5.10 9.87 17.42
N ASN A 78 -4.31 10.86 17.05
CA ASN A 78 -2.92 10.68 16.60
C ASN A 78 -2.06 9.85 17.58
N ALA A 79 -2.29 9.97 18.89
CA ALA A 79 -1.63 9.15 19.91
C ALA A 79 -2.01 7.67 19.82
N GLY A 80 -3.26 7.35 19.48
CA GLY A 80 -3.71 5.99 19.24
C GLY A 80 -3.10 5.37 17.98
N VAL A 81 -2.89 6.18 16.92
CA VAL A 81 -2.20 5.74 15.70
C VAL A 81 -0.74 5.35 16.00
N LYS A 82 -0.04 6.12 16.84
CA LYS A 82 1.32 5.77 17.29
C LYS A 82 1.36 4.46 18.08
N GLY A 83 0.36 4.23 18.94
CA GLY A 83 0.23 2.96 19.65
C GLY A 83 0.11 1.73 18.73
N LEU A 84 -0.35 1.91 17.49
CA LEU A 84 -0.48 0.84 16.49
C LEU A 84 0.83 0.47 15.78
N GLU A 85 1.98 1.05 16.14
CA GLU A 85 3.27 0.73 15.52
C GLU A 85 3.60 -0.77 15.56
N LEU A 86 3.30 -1.46 16.66
CA LEU A 86 3.49 -2.92 16.76
C LEU A 86 2.65 -3.66 15.72
N VAL A 87 1.37 -3.28 15.56
CA VAL A 87 0.46 -3.91 14.58
C VAL A 87 0.92 -3.60 13.15
N LYS A 88 1.40 -2.38 12.90
CA LYS A 88 2.00 -1.99 11.62
C LYS A 88 3.21 -2.85 11.30
N GLY A 89 4.17 -3.00 12.22
CA GLY A 89 5.36 -3.82 12.01
C GLY A 89 5.03 -5.31 11.81
N LEU A 90 4.07 -5.85 12.54
CA LEU A 90 3.57 -7.22 12.30
C LEU A 90 2.91 -7.35 10.92
N ALA A 91 2.13 -6.36 10.50
CA ALA A 91 1.47 -6.39 9.20
C ALA A 91 2.48 -6.35 8.05
N VAL A 92 3.47 -5.45 8.12
CA VAL A 92 4.44 -5.29 7.03
C VAL A 92 5.44 -6.46 7.00
N SER A 93 5.86 -7.01 8.14
CA SER A 93 6.64 -8.27 8.17
C SER A 93 5.87 -9.47 7.60
N LEU A 94 4.56 -9.60 7.85
CA LEU A 94 3.73 -10.62 7.22
C LEU A 94 3.59 -10.41 5.71
N ILE A 95 3.46 -9.16 5.25
CA ILE A 95 3.44 -8.83 3.81
C ILE A 95 4.79 -9.22 3.17
N ALA A 96 5.91 -8.88 3.80
CA ALA A 96 7.25 -9.26 3.33
C ALA A 96 7.42 -10.79 3.27
N LEU A 97 6.91 -11.52 4.27
CA LEU A 97 6.92 -12.99 4.26
C LEU A 97 6.08 -13.55 3.10
N VAL A 98 4.87 -13.05 2.89
CA VAL A 98 3.99 -13.48 1.79
C VAL A 98 4.64 -13.19 0.44
N ALA A 99 5.15 -11.98 0.22
CA ALA A 99 5.91 -11.63 -0.98
C ALA A 99 7.11 -12.56 -1.19
N GLY A 100 7.83 -12.88 -0.10
CA GLY A 100 8.91 -13.87 -0.08
C GLY A 100 8.49 -15.28 -0.50
N THR A 101 7.24 -15.68 -0.24
CA THR A 101 6.70 -16.98 -0.70
C THR A 101 6.22 -16.98 -2.14
N GLU A 102 5.85 -15.82 -2.70
CA GLU A 102 5.45 -15.68 -4.11
C GLU A 102 6.67 -15.77 -5.07
N LEU A 103 7.87 -15.59 -4.54
CA LEU A 103 9.17 -15.69 -5.21
C LEU A 103 9.49 -17.11 -5.70
N ARG A 104 9.07 -17.43 -6.94
CA ARG A 104 9.42 -18.70 -7.60
C ARG A 104 10.80 -18.64 -8.24
N LEU A 105 11.84 -19.00 -7.48
CA LEU A 105 13.24 -19.06 -7.94
C LEU A 105 13.44 -19.85 -9.25
N GLY A 106 12.67 -20.93 -9.45
CA GLY A 106 12.70 -21.73 -10.67
C GLY A 106 12.16 -21.00 -11.90
N LEU A 107 11.18 -20.09 -11.73
CA LEU A 107 10.62 -19.27 -12.80
C LEU A 107 11.60 -18.15 -13.19
N ILE A 108 12.23 -17.52 -12.20
CA ILE A 108 13.27 -16.50 -12.40
C ILE A 108 14.46 -17.06 -13.19
N ARG A 109 14.96 -18.25 -12.84
CA ARG A 109 16.09 -18.86 -13.56
C ARG A 109 15.76 -19.24 -15.01
N ARG A 110 14.52 -19.63 -15.30
CA ARG A 110 14.13 -20.20 -16.60
C ARG A 110 13.64 -19.15 -17.60
N VAL A 111 12.98 -18.10 -17.10
CA VAL A 111 12.30 -17.06 -17.91
C VAL A 111 12.98 -15.68 -17.75
N GLY A 112 13.85 -15.53 -16.75
CA GLY A 112 14.19 -14.25 -16.15
C GLY A 112 14.98 -13.27 -17.00
N ALA A 113 15.97 -13.66 -17.80
CA ALA A 113 16.83 -12.66 -18.44
C ALA A 113 16.08 -11.79 -19.46
N ARG A 114 15.30 -12.40 -20.37
CA ARG A 114 14.53 -11.67 -21.38
C ARG A 114 13.34 -10.95 -20.79
N VAL A 115 12.63 -11.59 -19.85
CA VAL A 115 11.46 -10.98 -19.20
C VAL A 115 11.87 -9.87 -18.25
N ALA A 116 12.96 -10.01 -17.50
CA ALA A 116 13.50 -8.94 -16.66
C ALA A 116 14.01 -7.76 -17.50
N LEU A 117 14.64 -8.00 -18.66
CA LEU A 117 15.05 -6.91 -19.54
C LEU A 117 13.83 -6.14 -20.06
N LEU A 118 12.80 -6.84 -20.52
CA LEU A 118 11.57 -6.22 -21.01
C LEU A 118 10.83 -5.49 -19.88
N CYS A 119 10.77 -6.09 -18.70
CA CYS A 119 10.23 -5.47 -17.49
C CYS A 119 11.01 -4.19 -17.15
N ALA A 120 12.34 -4.26 -17.07
CA ALA A 120 13.19 -3.12 -16.78
C ALA A 120 13.02 -2.00 -17.81
N ALA A 121 12.83 -2.33 -19.10
CA ALA A 121 12.54 -1.35 -20.13
C ALA A 121 11.18 -0.67 -19.91
N VAL A 122 10.11 -1.44 -19.70
CA VAL A 122 8.75 -0.90 -19.47
C VAL A 122 8.70 -0.07 -18.18
N CYS A 123 9.24 -0.60 -17.09
CA CYS A 123 9.33 0.08 -15.80
C CYS A 123 10.20 1.32 -15.90
N GLY A 124 11.33 1.25 -16.58
CA GLY A 124 12.26 2.36 -16.76
C GLY A 124 11.67 3.50 -17.57
N VAL A 125 10.97 3.19 -18.67
CA VAL A 125 10.26 4.20 -19.47
C VAL A 125 9.14 4.83 -18.65
N THR A 126 8.32 4.02 -17.98
CA THR A 126 7.22 4.52 -17.14
C THR A 126 7.76 5.39 -16.01
N PHE A 127 8.85 4.96 -15.37
CA PHE A 127 9.56 5.72 -14.34
C PHE A 127 10.05 7.06 -14.88
N LEU A 128 10.75 7.08 -16.01
CA LEU A 128 11.28 8.32 -16.61
C LEU A 128 10.16 9.31 -16.98
N VAL A 129 9.06 8.81 -17.52
CA VAL A 129 7.90 9.63 -17.87
C VAL A 129 7.25 10.21 -16.61
N CYS A 130 6.96 9.38 -15.61
CA CYS A 130 6.39 9.83 -14.34
C CYS A 130 7.33 10.79 -13.60
N PHE A 131 8.63 10.54 -13.65
CA PHE A 131 9.66 11.37 -13.03
C PHE A 131 9.73 12.74 -13.68
N GLY A 132 9.84 12.77 -15.02
CA GLY A 132 9.85 13.99 -15.79
C GLY A 132 8.57 14.80 -15.58
N ALA A 133 7.40 14.14 -15.58
CA ALA A 133 6.11 14.80 -15.35
C ALA A 133 6.02 15.39 -13.93
N THR A 134 6.37 14.60 -12.91
CA THR A 134 6.30 15.05 -11.50
C THR A 134 7.25 16.22 -11.25
N PHE A 135 8.46 16.16 -11.81
CA PHE A 135 9.44 17.24 -11.70
C PHE A 135 9.02 18.49 -12.49
N ALA A 136 8.44 18.33 -13.69
CA ALA A 136 7.95 19.46 -14.49
C ALA A 136 6.77 20.18 -13.82
N ILE A 137 5.91 19.44 -13.10
CA ILE A 137 4.75 19.99 -12.40
C ILE A 137 5.12 20.49 -10.98
N LYS A 138 6.40 20.39 -10.56
CA LYS A 138 6.93 20.95 -9.30
C LYS A 138 6.33 22.32 -8.91
N PRO A 139 6.31 23.37 -9.76
CA PRO A 139 5.81 24.68 -9.36
C PRO A 139 4.31 24.70 -9.04
N PHE A 140 3.55 23.72 -9.49
CA PHE A 140 2.11 23.59 -9.21
C PHE A 140 1.82 22.70 -8.01
N LEU A 141 2.81 21.97 -7.48
CA LEU A 141 2.65 21.08 -6.34
C LEU A 141 3.09 21.80 -5.06
N PRO A 142 2.16 22.16 -4.15
CA PRO A 142 2.48 22.96 -2.96
C PRO A 142 3.48 22.28 -2.03
N PHE A 143 3.53 20.94 -2.00
CA PHE A 143 4.51 20.19 -1.19
C PHE A 143 5.90 20.10 -1.84
N LEU A 144 6.04 20.45 -3.12
CA LEU A 144 7.28 20.33 -3.89
C LEU A 144 7.88 21.69 -4.26
N ALA A 145 7.07 22.76 -4.24
CA ALA A 145 7.45 24.11 -4.61
C ALA A 145 8.63 24.66 -3.79
N ASP A 146 8.57 24.51 -2.46
CA ASP A 146 9.58 25.03 -1.52
C ASP A 146 10.82 24.13 -1.37
N MET A 147 10.86 22.98 -2.07
CA MET A 147 11.98 22.04 -1.97
C MET A 147 13.18 22.45 -2.81
N THR A 148 14.37 22.17 -2.28
CA THR A 148 15.62 22.28 -3.04
C THR A 148 15.62 21.33 -4.24
N VAL A 149 16.41 21.62 -5.28
CA VAL A 149 16.48 20.77 -6.49
C VAL A 149 16.83 19.31 -6.16
N PRO A 150 17.81 18.99 -5.28
CA PRO A 150 18.11 17.61 -4.90
C PRO A 150 16.94 16.91 -4.19
N GLN A 151 16.25 17.60 -3.29
CA GLN A 151 15.09 17.06 -2.58
C GLN A 151 13.92 16.80 -3.53
N ALA A 152 13.64 17.73 -4.44
CA ALA A 152 12.59 17.58 -5.44
C ALA A 152 12.87 16.41 -6.39
N LEU A 153 14.13 16.20 -6.79
CA LEU A 153 14.55 15.04 -7.58
C LEU A 153 14.33 13.74 -6.80
N ALA A 154 14.75 13.67 -5.53
CA ALA A 154 14.60 12.46 -4.73
C ALA A 154 13.12 12.10 -4.50
N VAL A 155 12.29 13.09 -4.16
CA VAL A 155 10.84 12.90 -3.97
C VAL A 155 10.15 12.52 -5.29
N SER A 156 10.53 13.14 -6.42
CA SER A 156 9.97 12.79 -7.74
C SER A 156 10.36 11.36 -8.13
N ALA A 157 11.58 10.92 -7.83
CA ALA A 157 12.01 9.54 -8.05
C ALA A 157 11.20 8.57 -7.18
N LEU A 158 11.04 8.87 -5.89
CA LEU A 158 10.23 8.07 -4.97
C LEU A 158 8.77 7.93 -5.45
N LEU A 159 8.14 9.05 -5.82
CA LEU A 159 6.78 9.06 -6.36
C LEU A 159 6.67 8.22 -7.64
N SER A 160 7.64 8.36 -8.54
CA SER A 160 7.66 7.62 -9.80
C SER A 160 7.78 6.12 -9.57
N THR A 161 8.61 5.70 -8.61
CA THR A 161 8.72 4.28 -8.26
C THR A 161 7.42 3.72 -7.68
N VAL A 162 6.70 4.49 -6.86
CA VAL A 162 5.40 4.09 -6.33
C VAL A 162 4.37 3.93 -7.46
N VAL A 163 4.37 4.83 -8.44
CA VAL A 163 3.44 4.77 -9.58
C VAL A 163 3.72 3.55 -10.47
N VAL A 164 4.97 3.13 -10.61
CA VAL A 164 5.37 1.97 -11.43
C VAL A 164 5.07 0.62 -10.75
N SER A 165 4.70 0.61 -9.47
CA SER A 165 4.46 -0.62 -8.70
C SER A 165 3.39 -1.53 -9.28
N PHE A 166 3.64 -2.84 -9.20
CA PHE A 166 2.73 -3.89 -9.66
C PHE A 166 2.09 -4.62 -8.48
N SER A 167 1.08 -5.45 -8.75
CA SER A 167 0.52 -6.36 -7.75
C SER A 167 0.33 -7.76 -8.34
N PRO A 168 1.21 -8.72 -8.00
CA PRO A 168 1.08 -10.12 -8.41
C PRO A 168 -0.22 -10.73 -7.90
N THR A 169 -0.59 -10.48 -6.64
CA THR A 169 -1.80 -11.02 -6.02
C THR A 169 -3.07 -10.64 -6.78
N VAL A 170 -3.20 -9.38 -7.22
CA VAL A 170 -4.36 -8.92 -8.01
C VAL A 170 -4.37 -9.58 -9.39
N THR A 171 -3.22 -9.64 -10.05
CA THR A 171 -3.09 -10.28 -11.36
C THR A 171 -3.44 -11.77 -11.30
N ILE A 172 -2.92 -12.50 -10.29
CA ILE A 172 -3.23 -13.92 -10.04
C ILE A 172 -4.75 -14.11 -9.86
N ALA A 173 -5.38 -13.26 -9.06
CA ALA A 173 -6.81 -13.35 -8.80
C ALA A 173 -7.63 -13.19 -10.09
N ILE A 174 -7.30 -12.22 -10.94
CA ILE A 174 -7.99 -12.00 -12.22
C ILE A 174 -7.77 -13.17 -13.18
N VAL A 175 -6.55 -13.72 -13.27
CA VAL A 175 -6.25 -14.89 -14.10
C VAL A 175 -7.07 -16.11 -13.66
N GLN A 176 -7.20 -16.33 -12.35
CA GLN A 176 -8.02 -17.42 -11.80
C GLN A 176 -9.52 -17.19 -12.06
N GLU A 177 -10.01 -15.97 -11.84
CA GLU A 177 -11.42 -15.61 -12.03
C GLU A 177 -11.85 -15.72 -13.50
N THR A 178 -10.97 -15.33 -14.43
CA THR A 178 -11.21 -15.43 -15.87
C THR A 178 -10.86 -16.80 -16.44
N SER A 179 -10.21 -17.68 -15.66
CA SER A 179 -9.66 -18.96 -16.12
C SER A 179 -8.75 -18.83 -17.35
N ALA A 180 -8.07 -17.69 -17.50
CA ALA A 180 -7.18 -17.42 -18.62
C ALA A 180 -5.98 -18.38 -18.62
N ARG A 181 -5.63 -18.91 -19.81
CA ARG A 181 -4.52 -19.86 -20.00
C ARG A 181 -3.76 -19.54 -21.28
N GLY A 182 -2.48 -19.89 -21.31
CA GLY A 182 -1.63 -19.80 -22.50
C GLY A 182 -0.30 -19.09 -22.23
N ALA A 183 0.55 -19.05 -23.26
CA ALA A 183 1.90 -18.51 -23.17
C ALA A 183 1.94 -17.03 -22.73
N PHE A 184 0.94 -16.23 -23.14
CA PHE A 184 0.84 -14.82 -22.73
C PHE A 184 0.48 -14.67 -21.25
N THR A 185 -0.41 -15.50 -20.72
CA THR A 185 -0.76 -15.51 -19.29
C THR A 185 0.44 -15.92 -18.44
N GLU A 186 1.17 -16.96 -18.84
CA GLU A 186 2.40 -17.38 -18.15
C GLU A 186 3.48 -16.28 -18.19
N PHE A 187 3.64 -15.60 -19.33
CA PHE A 187 4.54 -14.47 -19.48
C PHE A 187 4.14 -13.30 -18.57
N LEU A 188 2.86 -12.90 -18.56
CA LEU A 188 2.35 -11.82 -17.71
C LEU A 188 2.56 -12.13 -16.23
N MET A 189 2.30 -13.35 -15.80
CA MET A 189 2.51 -13.79 -14.43
C MET A 189 3.99 -13.71 -14.04
N ALA A 190 4.89 -14.17 -14.91
CA ALA A 190 6.33 -14.03 -14.69
C ALA A 190 6.78 -12.55 -14.67
N LEU A 191 6.25 -11.73 -15.58
CA LEU A 191 6.55 -10.30 -15.69
C LEU A 191 6.15 -9.55 -14.42
N VAL A 192 4.94 -9.78 -13.91
CA VAL A 192 4.42 -9.08 -12.73
C VAL A 192 5.16 -9.50 -11.47
N ILE A 193 5.48 -10.80 -11.30
CA ILE A 193 6.24 -11.28 -10.14
C ILE A 193 7.67 -10.72 -10.17
N ILE A 194 8.36 -10.76 -11.31
CA ILE A 194 9.72 -10.23 -11.44
C ILE A 194 9.72 -8.70 -11.30
N GLY A 195 8.74 -8.03 -11.91
CA GLY A 195 8.60 -6.58 -11.87
C GLY A 195 8.33 -6.05 -10.48
N ASP A 196 7.48 -6.71 -9.71
CA ASP A 196 7.20 -6.34 -8.32
C ASP A 196 8.47 -6.33 -7.46
N LEU A 197 9.34 -7.33 -7.64
CA LEU A 197 10.64 -7.40 -6.95
C LEU A 197 11.59 -6.29 -7.38
N LEU A 198 11.69 -6.02 -8.68
CA LEU A 198 12.52 -4.93 -9.20
C LEU A 198 12.04 -3.57 -8.66
N VAL A 199 10.73 -3.34 -8.63
CA VAL A 199 10.14 -2.11 -8.10
C VAL A 199 10.33 -2.01 -6.59
N MET A 200 10.21 -3.11 -5.84
CA MET A 200 10.45 -3.15 -4.39
C MET A 200 11.89 -2.70 -4.05
N VAL A 201 12.88 -3.20 -4.78
CA VAL A 201 14.29 -2.78 -4.62
C VAL A 201 14.46 -1.31 -5.02
N ALA A 202 13.90 -0.90 -6.16
CA ALA A 202 13.94 0.50 -6.59
C ALA A 202 13.28 1.44 -5.58
N PHE A 203 12.20 1.00 -4.92
CA PHE A 203 11.47 1.77 -3.93
C PHE A 203 12.31 1.95 -2.67
N ALA A 204 12.93 0.88 -2.17
CA ALA A 204 13.85 0.96 -1.04
C ALA A 204 14.97 1.97 -1.31
N LEU A 205 15.62 1.87 -2.47
CA LEU A 205 16.67 2.81 -2.90
C LEU A 205 16.14 4.25 -2.95
N ALA A 206 15.04 4.50 -3.65
CA ALA A 206 14.46 5.84 -3.78
C ALA A 206 14.05 6.43 -2.43
N ALA A 207 13.53 5.61 -1.51
CA ALA A 207 13.18 6.03 -0.16
C ALA A 207 14.42 6.42 0.66
N GLY A 208 15.50 5.64 0.57
CA GLY A 208 16.78 5.98 1.20
C GLY A 208 17.41 7.26 0.64
N LEU A 209 17.43 7.43 -0.68
CA LEU A 209 17.91 8.67 -1.30
C LEU A 209 17.08 9.89 -0.88
N THR A 210 15.77 9.72 -0.74
CA THR A 210 14.87 10.78 -0.27
C THR A 210 15.23 11.16 1.16
N LYS A 211 15.33 10.20 2.08
CA LYS A 211 15.76 10.45 3.47
C LYS A 211 17.12 11.16 3.54
N ALA A 212 18.10 10.69 2.76
CA ALA A 212 19.43 11.29 2.63
C ALA A 212 19.37 12.77 2.23
N SER A 213 18.48 13.10 1.30
CA SER A 213 18.30 14.48 0.80
C SER A 213 17.69 15.42 1.85
N PHE A 214 17.05 14.90 2.91
CA PHE A 214 16.52 15.68 4.04
C PHE A 214 17.46 15.68 5.26
N GLY A 215 18.70 15.18 5.12
CA GLY A 215 19.70 15.17 6.19
C GLY A 215 19.59 13.98 7.15
N GLY A 216 18.74 13.00 6.88
CA GLY A 216 18.82 11.69 7.54
C GLY A 216 19.99 10.91 6.92
N GLY A 217 20.99 10.50 7.68
CA GLY A 217 22.12 9.72 7.13
C GLY A 217 21.66 8.50 6.32
N LEU A 218 22.53 8.01 5.42
CA LEU A 218 22.30 6.75 4.71
C LEU A 218 22.54 5.57 5.67
N ASP A 219 21.58 5.32 6.57
CA ASP A 219 21.60 4.14 7.42
C ASP A 219 21.11 2.93 6.61
N VAL A 220 22.06 2.09 6.19
CA VAL A 220 21.81 0.87 5.41
C VAL A 220 20.90 -0.10 6.17
N THR A 221 20.92 -0.03 7.51
CA THR A 221 20.01 -0.72 8.44
C THR A 221 18.57 -0.22 8.37
N GLU A 222 18.34 1.09 8.23
CA GLU A 222 16.99 1.64 8.03
C GLU A 222 16.45 1.40 6.61
N LEU A 223 17.34 1.37 5.61
CA LEU A 223 17.01 1.04 4.23
C LEU A 223 16.42 -0.38 4.10
N LEU A 224 16.93 -1.33 4.90
CA LEU A 224 16.38 -2.67 5.01
C LEU A 224 15.12 -2.72 5.91
N GLY A 225 14.99 -1.81 6.87
CA GLY A 225 13.80 -1.66 7.71
C GLY A 225 12.59 -1.05 7.00
N GLY A 226 12.79 -0.23 5.97
CA GLY A 226 11.70 0.36 5.16
C GLY A 226 11.01 -0.61 4.19
N VAL A 227 11.51 -1.83 4.11
CA VAL A 227 10.97 -2.96 3.32
C VAL A 227 10.06 -3.85 4.19
N GLY A 228 9.94 -3.55 5.50
CA GLY A 228 9.29 -4.37 6.51
C GLY A 228 8.36 -3.64 7.46
#